data_AF-A0AAU1U4V3-F1
#
_entry.id   AF-A0AAU1U4V3-F1
#
_cell.length_a   1.000
_cell.length_b   1.000
_cell.length_c   1.000
_cell.angle_alpha   90.00
_cell.angle_beta   90.00
_cell.angle_gamma   90.00
#
_symmetry.space_group_name_H-M   'P 1'
#
loop_
_entity.id
_entity.type
_entity.pdbx_description
1 polymer ?
#
loop_
_entity_poly.entity_id
_entity_poly.type
_entity_poly.pdbx_seq_one_letter_code
_entity_poly.pdbx_strand_id
1 'polypeptide(L)'
;MLEPAWGSGMRRRQVERTFKFRMRLDGATHEVRVCADVREETRAGDPPKRVVERMKGKGPRTRVKSWRGHYEKGPDGRRQRVDEFRFDSYDLRDPLQKIVLTAGWTWRGTHKP
;
A
#
# COMPACT_ATOMS: atom_id res chain seq x y z
N MET A 1 2.91 -7.45 -3.04
CA MET A 1 2.05 -6.87 -4.08
C MET A 1 2.94 -6.40 -5.22
N LEU A 2 2.65 -6.82 -6.44
CA LEU A 2 3.43 -6.44 -7.62
C LEU A 2 2.58 -5.48 -8.48
N GLU A 3 3.12 -4.32 -8.80
CA GLU A 3 2.44 -3.34 -9.66
C GLU A 3 2.62 -3.67 -11.13
N PRO A 4 1.74 -3.17 -12.01
CA PRO A 4 1.96 -3.26 -13.45
C PRO A 4 3.26 -2.58 -13.86
N ALA A 5 4.10 -3.26 -14.64
CA ALA A 5 5.33 -2.66 -15.15
C ALA A 5 5.03 -1.50 -16.11
N TRP A 6 5.88 -0.48 -16.12
CA TRP A 6 5.80 0.68 -17.01
C TRP A 6 7.09 0.88 -17.80
N GLY A 7 6.98 1.56 -18.94
CA GLY A 7 8.09 1.71 -19.89
C GLY A 7 8.36 0.44 -20.70
N SER A 8 9.41 0.47 -21.52
CA SER A 8 9.79 -0.62 -22.43
C SER A 8 11.29 -0.90 -22.39
N GLY A 9 11.68 -2.12 -22.78
CA GLY A 9 13.06 -2.58 -22.85
C GLY A 9 13.85 -2.36 -21.56
N MET A 10 15.09 -1.86 -21.67
CA MET A 10 15.97 -1.67 -20.52
C MET A 10 15.51 -0.57 -19.54
N ARG A 11 14.57 0.29 -19.97
CA ARG A 11 13.92 1.33 -19.15
C ARG A 11 12.61 0.85 -18.53
N ARG A 12 12.15 -0.37 -18.84
CA ARG A 12 10.99 -0.97 -18.17
C ARG A 12 11.26 -1.05 -16.67
N ARG A 13 10.30 -0.59 -15.87
CA ARG A 13 10.34 -0.57 -14.41
C ARG A 13 9.10 -1.23 -13.85
N GLN A 14 9.24 -1.83 -12.68
CA GLN A 14 8.13 -2.45 -11.96
C GLN A 14 8.37 -2.30 -10.47
N VAL A 15 7.34 -1.93 -9.72
CA VAL A 15 7.41 -1.81 -8.27
C VAL A 15 6.80 -3.04 -7.61
N GLU A 16 7.55 -3.60 -6.67
CA GLU A 16 7.11 -4.64 -5.76
C GLU A 16 7.03 -4.06 -4.34
N ARG A 17 5.85 -4.15 -3.72
CA ARG A 17 5.60 -3.68 -2.36
C ARG A 17 5.22 -4.81 -1.42
N THR A 18 5.84 -4.81 -0.25
CA THR A 18 5.52 -5.72 0.85
C THR A 18 5.05 -4.91 2.05
N PHE A 19 3.84 -5.22 2.50
CA PHE A 19 3.21 -4.61 3.67
C PHE A 19 3.19 -5.63 4.80
N LYS A 20 3.59 -5.20 5.99
CA LYS A 20 3.53 -6.02 7.21
C LYS A 20 2.85 -5.24 8.32
N PHE A 21 1.70 -5.71 8.77
CA PHE A 21 1.06 -5.22 9.99
C PHE A 21 1.42 -6.16 11.14
N ARG A 22 2.03 -5.62 12.19
CA ARG A 22 2.30 -6.33 13.44
C ARG A 22 1.29 -5.85 14.49
N MET A 23 0.51 -6.77 15.03
CA MET A 23 -0.58 -6.49 15.98
C MET A 23 -0.29 -7.23 17.29
N ARG A 24 -0.31 -6.51 18.41
CA ARG A 24 -0.21 -7.07 19.76
C ARG A 24 -1.50 -6.79 20.51
N LEU A 25 -2.17 -7.84 20.97
CA LEU A 25 -3.35 -7.72 21.81
C LEU A 25 -2.92 -7.57 23.26
N ASP A 26 -3.49 -6.58 23.95
CA ASP A 26 -3.28 -6.29 25.35
C ASP A 26 -4.60 -6.49 26.10
N GLY A 27 -4.77 -7.69 26.68
CA GLY A 27 -6.03 -8.08 27.30
C GLY A 27 -6.39 -7.26 28.53
N ALA A 28 -5.39 -6.76 29.27
CA ALA A 28 -5.61 -5.99 30.49
C ALA A 28 -6.26 -4.62 30.20
N THR A 29 -5.88 -3.99 29.09
CA THR A 29 -6.40 -2.68 28.69
C THR A 29 -7.42 -2.76 27.55
N HIS A 30 -7.72 -3.97 27.05
CA HIS A 30 -8.57 -4.20 25.88
C HIS A 30 -8.12 -3.38 24.66
N GLU A 31 -6.79 -3.30 24.44
CA GLU A 31 -6.17 -2.54 23.36
C GLU A 31 -5.43 -3.46 22.37
N VAL A 32 -5.50 -3.12 21.09
CA VAL A 32 -4.65 -3.70 20.05
C VAL A 32 -3.62 -2.68 19.62
N ARG A 33 -2.34 -2.97 19.88
CA ARG A 33 -1.22 -2.12 19.47
C ARG A 33 -0.69 -2.57 18.13
N VAL A 34 -0.68 -1.65 17.17
CA VAL A 34 -0.35 -1.93 15.77
C VAL A 34 0.87 -1.14 15.33
N CYS A 35 1.79 -1.81 14.64
CA CYS A 35 2.89 -1.19 13.91
C CYS A 35 2.85 -1.69 12.47
N ALA A 36 2.97 -0.79 11.50
CA ALA A 36 3.04 -1.14 10.09
C ALA A 36 4.47 -0.93 9.57
N ASP A 37 4.96 -1.88 8.79
CA ASP A 37 6.17 -1.77 8.01
C ASP A 37 5.81 -1.90 6.53
N VAL A 38 6.41 -1.06 5.70
CA VAL A 38 6.32 -1.13 4.25
C VAL A 38 7.72 -1.21 3.67
N ARG A 39 7.91 -2.13 2.72
CA ARG A 39 9.10 -2.19 1.87
C ARG A 39 8.65 -2.07 0.43
N GLU A 40 9.33 -1.21 -0.31
CA GLU A 40 9.14 -1.04 -1.75
C GLU A 40 10.46 -1.33 -2.45
N GLU A 41 10.40 -2.14 -3.51
CA GLU A 41 11.53 -2.40 -4.39
C GLU A 41 11.13 -2.08 -5.82
N THR A 42 11.81 -1.10 -6.42
CA THR A 42 11.69 -0.87 -7.86
C THR A 42 12.69 -1.77 -8.56
N ARG A 43 12.20 -2.56 -9.52
CA ARG A 43 13.01 -3.40 -10.41
C ARG A 43 13.01 -2.84 -11.83
N ALA A 44 14.10 -3.06 -12.56
CA ALA A 44 14.27 -2.61 -13.95
C ALA A 44 14.74 -3.74 -14.87
N GLY A 45 14.49 -3.55 -16.16
CA GLY A 45 14.92 -4.45 -17.24
C GLY A 45 13.77 -5.18 -17.91
N ASP A 46 14.11 -6.04 -18.87
CA ASP A 46 13.14 -6.85 -19.61
C ASP A 46 13.55 -8.34 -19.55
N PRO A 47 12.99 -9.14 -18.63
CA PRO A 47 11.98 -8.79 -17.63
C PRO A 47 12.55 -7.99 -16.43
N PRO A 48 11.71 -7.28 -15.64
CA PRO A 48 12.15 -6.39 -14.55
C PRO A 48 12.71 -7.15 -13.33
N LYS A 49 13.95 -7.62 -13.41
CA LYS A 49 14.60 -8.42 -12.36
C LYS A 49 15.60 -7.65 -11.51
N ARG A 50 16.27 -6.63 -12.08
CA ARG A 50 17.35 -5.88 -11.41
C ARG A 50 16.76 -4.85 -10.44
N VAL A 51 17.01 -4.99 -9.14
CA VAL A 51 16.61 -3.97 -8.15
C VAL A 51 17.44 -2.70 -8.38
N VAL A 52 16.76 -1.58 -8.53
CA VAL A 52 17.35 -0.26 -8.83
C VAL A 52 17.03 0.78 -7.77
N GLU A 53 16.03 0.52 -6.94
CA GLU A 53 15.63 1.39 -5.83
C GLU A 53 14.99 0.56 -4.72
N ARG A 54 15.20 0.99 -3.47
CA ARG A 54 14.56 0.41 -2.30
C ARG A 54 14.08 1.52 -1.39
N MET A 55 12.83 1.47 -0.98
CA MET A 55 12.28 2.33 0.07
C MET A 55 11.75 1.51 1.23
N LYS A 56 11.80 2.09 2.42
CA LYS A 56 11.22 1.51 3.64
C LYS A 56 10.44 2.57 4.39
N GLY A 57 9.19 2.25 4.71
CA GLY A 57 8.34 3.04 5.60
C GLY A 57 8.06 2.27 6.89
N LYS A 58 7.97 2.99 8.02
CA LYS A 58 7.51 2.42 9.29
C LYS A 58 6.52 3.36 9.97
N GLY A 59 5.60 2.77 10.72
CA GLY A 59 4.75 3.47 11.67
C GLY A 59 3.26 3.37 11.37
N PRO A 60 2.43 3.87 12.30
CA PRO A 60 0.99 3.64 12.29
C PRO A 60 0.23 4.50 11.28
N ARG A 61 0.91 5.45 10.63
CA ARG A 61 0.36 6.34 9.60
C ARG A 61 1.00 6.12 8.23
N THR A 62 1.85 5.11 8.07
CA THR A 62 2.43 4.80 6.77
C THR A 62 1.30 4.52 5.78
N ARG A 63 1.05 5.50 4.91
CA ARG A 63 0.07 5.43 3.85
C ARG A 63 0.80 5.41 2.54
N VAL A 64 0.57 4.36 1.77
CA VAL A 64 1.05 4.22 0.41
C VAL A 64 -0.14 4.22 -0.52
N LYS A 65 -0.08 5.09 -1.52
CA LYS A 65 -1.02 5.12 -2.62
C LYS A 65 -0.25 4.96 -3.92
N SER A 66 -0.79 4.15 -4.81
CA SER A 66 -0.39 4.13 -6.21
C SER A 66 -1.62 4.03 -7.06
N TRP A 67 -1.55 4.67 -8.21
CA TRP A 67 -2.57 4.53 -9.22
C TRP A 67 -1.88 4.57 -10.58
N ARG A 68 -2.52 3.95 -11.56
CA ARG A 68 -2.16 4.06 -12.97
C ARG A 68 -3.43 4.02 -13.80
N GLY A 69 -3.39 4.74 -14.91
CA GLY A 69 -4.41 4.77 -15.92
C GLY A 69 -4.27 6.04 -16.73
N HIS A 70 -5.35 6.45 -17.38
CA HIS A 70 -5.35 7.55 -18.33
C HIS A 70 -6.64 8.37 -18.21
N TYR A 71 -6.72 9.44 -19.00
CA TYR A 71 -7.93 10.25 -19.08
C TYR A 71 -8.60 10.01 -20.41
N GLU A 72 -9.91 9.83 -20.38
CA GLU A 72 -10.75 9.70 -21.56
C GLU A 72 -11.86 10.75 -21.55
N LYS A 73 -12.52 10.94 -22.69
CA LYS A 73 -13.71 11.81 -22.79
C LYS A 73 -14.94 10.94 -22.55
N GLY A 74 -15.70 11.26 -21.51
CA GLY A 74 -16.94 10.56 -21.16
C GLY A 74 -18.08 10.85 -22.15
N PRO A 75 -19.20 10.11 -22.04
CA PRO A 75 -20.38 10.30 -22.89
C PRO A 75 -20.98 11.71 -22.80
N ASP A 76 -20.78 12.39 -21.66
CA ASP A 76 -21.18 13.78 -21.40
C ASP A 76 -20.20 14.82 -21.96
N GLY A 77 -19.16 14.38 -22.65
CA GLY A 77 -18.09 15.20 -23.20
C GLY A 77 -17.07 15.70 -22.18
N ARG A 78 -17.19 15.35 -20.88
CA ARG A 78 -16.24 15.75 -19.85
C ARG A 78 -15.06 14.78 -19.77
N ARG A 79 -13.91 15.25 -19.31
CA ARG A 79 -12.76 14.36 -19.05
C ARG A 79 -13.05 13.51 -17.81
N GLN A 80 -13.00 12.20 -17.98
CA GLN A 80 -13.05 11.23 -16.89
C GLN A 80 -11.70 10.52 -16.75
N ARG A 81 -11.36 10.14 -15.52
CA ARG A 81 -10.17 9.32 -15.25
C ARG A 81 -10.56 7.86 -15.31
N VAL A 82 -9.79 7.07 -16.05
CA VAL A 82 -9.94 5.62 -16.15
C VAL A 82 -8.74 4.99 -15.46
N ASP A 83 -8.99 4.27 -14.37
CA ASP A 83 -7.95 3.59 -13.59
C ASP A 83 -7.69 2.20 -14.16
N GLU A 84 -6.49 1.95 -14.68
CA GLU A 84 -5.99 0.61 -15.02
C GLU A 84 -5.54 -0.15 -13.76
N PHE A 85 -5.10 0.59 -12.75
CA PHE A 85 -4.62 0.05 -11.49
C PHE A 85 -4.77 1.09 -10.38
N ARG A 86 -5.16 0.64 -9.20
CA ARG A 86 -5.25 1.47 -8.02
C ARG A 86 -4.94 0.65 -6.78
N PHE A 87 -4.22 1.27 -5.86
CA PHE A 87 -3.91 0.70 -4.56
C PHE A 87 -3.86 1.82 -3.51
N ASP A 88 -4.57 1.62 -2.40
CA ASP A 88 -4.37 2.37 -1.17
C ASP A 88 -4.10 1.38 -0.03
N SER A 89 -2.99 1.54 0.68
CA SER A 89 -2.65 0.73 1.85
C SER A 89 -3.74 0.74 2.95
N TYR A 90 -4.62 1.75 2.96
CA TYR A 90 -5.76 1.80 3.89
C TYR A 90 -6.84 0.78 3.55
N ASP A 91 -6.95 0.34 2.29
CA ASP A 91 -7.85 -0.74 1.89
C ASP A 91 -7.49 -2.07 2.61
N LEU A 92 -6.23 -2.22 3.05
CA LEU A 92 -5.77 -3.35 3.88
C LEU A 92 -5.95 -3.11 5.38
N ARG A 93 -5.70 -1.88 5.85
CA ARG A 93 -5.70 -1.54 7.27
C ARG A 93 -7.10 -1.34 7.82
N ASP A 94 -7.95 -0.63 7.10
CA ASP A 94 -9.25 -0.18 7.59
C ASP A 94 -10.18 -1.34 7.94
N PRO A 95 -10.23 -2.45 7.19
CA PRO A 95 -10.98 -3.63 7.61
C PRO A 95 -10.49 -4.23 8.93
N LEU A 96 -9.17 -4.30 9.15
CA LEU A 96 -8.60 -4.80 10.40
C LEU A 96 -8.97 -3.88 11.58
N GLN A 97 -8.85 -2.57 11.37
CA GLN A 97 -9.22 -1.59 12.38
C GLN A 97 -10.71 -1.65 12.71
N LYS A 98 -11.56 -1.79 11.69
CA LYS A 98 -13.01 -1.96 11.87
C LYS A 98 -13.32 -3.18 12.73
N ILE A 99 -12.73 -4.34 12.43
CA ILE A 99 -12.97 -5.58 13.20
C ILE A 99 -12.58 -5.41 14.67
N VAL A 100 -11.42 -4.82 14.95
CA VAL A 100 -10.96 -4.55 16.32
C VAL A 100 -11.95 -3.66 17.07
N LEU A 101 -12.38 -2.56 16.45
CA LEU A 101 -13.32 -1.62 17.05
C LEU A 101 -14.71 -2.25 17.26
N THR A 102 -15.22 -3.00 16.29
CA THR A 102 -16.50 -3.72 16.40
C THR A 102 -16.47 -4.80 17.48
N ALA A 103 -15.31 -5.41 17.74
CA ALA A 103 -15.11 -6.34 18.85
C ALA A 103 -14.99 -5.65 20.22
N GLY A 104 -15.12 -4.32 20.29
CA GLY A 104 -15.02 -3.55 21.54
C GLY A 104 -13.59 -3.25 21.99
N TRP A 105 -12.58 -3.60 21.18
CA TRP A 105 -11.18 -3.31 21.47
C TRP A 105 -10.78 -1.94 20.95
N THR A 106 -9.80 -1.31 21.61
CA THR A 106 -9.24 -0.03 21.15
C THR A 106 -8.10 -0.25 20.16
N TRP A 107 -8.06 0.47 19.04
CA TRP A 107 -6.94 0.46 18.10
C TRP A 107 -5.89 1.52 18.45
N ARG A 108 -4.65 1.09 18.74
CA ARG A 108 -3.53 1.98 19.07
C ARG A 108 -2.39 1.85 18.06
N GLY A 109 -2.17 2.90 17.28
CA GLY A 109 -0.98 3.00 16.45
C GLY A 109 0.29 3.19 17.29
N THR A 110 1.34 2.43 17.01
CA THR A 110 2.64 2.55 17.70
C THR A 110 3.75 2.85 16.71
N HIS A 111 4.68 3.72 17.13
CA HIS A 111 5.85 4.15 16.35
C HIS A 111 7.13 3.35 16.67
N LYS A 112 7.05 2.30 17.50
CA LYS A 112 8.24 1.74 18.15
C LYS A 112 9.35 1.37 17.14
N PRO A 113 10.62 1.75 17.43
CA PRO A 113 11.79 1.55 16.56
C PRO A 113 12.00 0.08 16.14
#